data_AF-A0A0F9JUY0-F1
#
_entry.id   AF-A0A0F9JUY0-F1
#
_cell.length_a   1.000
_cell.length_b   1.000
_cell.length_c   1.000
_cell.angle_alpha   90.00
_cell.angle_beta   90.00
_cell.angle_gamma   90.00
#
_symmetry.space_group_name_H-M   'P 1'
#
loop_
_entity.id
_entity.type
_entity.pdbx_description
1 polymer ?
#
loop_
_entity_poly.entity_id
_entity_poly.type
_entity_poly.pdbx_seq_one_letter_code
_entity_poly.pdbx_strand_id
1 'polypeptide(L)'
;MSFDNRQFNVVGQGLEMLERTLVLAFEQHGSYSNPAAAYRMTPQGMVIDWTMHGDAIPFPCGLSAADAARLVWSWLELQPTWKEFSFPGWTEDNHHDGHNSKGWRVFCEDWGHVGGNHYSIVAIAPAYLWHGK
;
A
#
# COMPACT_ATOMS: atom_id res chain seq x y z
N MET A 1 -22.72 -2.27 -12.75
CA MET A 1 -21.72 -1.78 -13.72
C MET A 1 -20.52 -2.69 -13.61
N SER A 2 -19.99 -3.14 -14.75
CA SER A 2 -18.86 -4.06 -14.83
C SER A 2 -17.59 -3.36 -14.34
N PHE A 3 -16.90 -3.97 -13.40
CA PHE A 3 -15.55 -3.57 -12.99
C PHE A 3 -14.64 -3.87 -14.18
N ASP A 4 -13.90 -2.88 -14.69
CA ASP A 4 -12.90 -3.15 -15.73
C ASP A 4 -11.53 -3.04 -15.08
N ASN A 5 -10.94 -4.19 -14.78
CA ASN A 5 -9.53 -4.46 -14.43
C ASN A 5 -8.73 -3.28 -13.85
N ARG A 6 -9.15 -2.74 -12.70
CA ARG A 6 -8.35 -1.71 -12.01
C ARG A 6 -7.00 -2.33 -11.65
N GLN A 7 -5.93 -1.79 -12.22
CA GLN A 7 -4.56 -2.13 -11.86
C GLN A 7 -3.89 -0.88 -11.29
N PHE A 8 -3.30 -1.02 -10.11
CA PHE A 8 -2.55 0.04 -9.45
C PHE A 8 -1.27 -0.56 -8.90
N ASN A 9 -0.12 0.01 -9.24
CA ASN A 9 1.17 -0.48 -8.73
C ASN A 9 2.18 0.65 -8.80
N VAL A 10 2.45 1.27 -7.66
CA VAL A 10 3.30 2.46 -7.55
C VAL A 10 4.37 2.17 -6.51
N VAL A 11 5.61 2.49 -6.85
CA VAL A 11 6.74 2.52 -5.92
C VAL A 11 7.16 3.96 -5.69
N GLY A 12 7.52 4.30 -4.45
CA GLY A 12 7.88 5.67 -4.10
C GLY A 12 8.58 5.76 -2.75
N GLN A 13 8.96 6.98 -2.38
CA GLN A 13 9.59 7.29 -1.10
C GLN A 13 9.01 8.56 -0.50
N GLY A 14 9.04 8.66 0.83
CA GLY A 14 8.53 9.81 1.57
C GLY A 14 7.01 9.83 1.73
N LEU A 15 6.57 10.56 2.76
CA LEU A 15 5.17 10.70 3.13
C LEU A 15 4.34 11.43 2.07
N GLU A 16 4.87 12.50 1.47
CA GLU A 16 4.11 13.31 0.51
C GLU A 16 3.70 12.48 -0.71
N MET A 17 4.62 11.71 -1.29
CA MET A 17 4.30 10.80 -2.41
C MET A 17 3.34 9.70 -1.97
N LEU A 18 3.46 9.19 -0.75
CA LEU A 18 2.56 8.16 -0.23
C LEU A 18 1.13 8.69 -0.09
N GLU A 19 0.97 9.91 0.43
CA GLU A 19 -0.31 10.58 0.55
C GLU A 19 -0.97 10.74 -0.82
N ARG A 20 -0.25 11.27 -1.82
CA ARG A 20 -0.77 11.40 -3.20
C ARG A 20 -1.14 10.04 -3.80
N THR A 21 -0.32 9.03 -3.54
CA THR A 21 -0.55 7.67 -4.03
C THR A 21 -1.81 7.06 -3.40
N LEU A 22 -2.02 7.22 -2.09
CA LEU A 22 -3.23 6.73 -1.44
C LEU A 22 -4.47 7.51 -1.83
N VAL A 23 -4.36 8.82 -2.10
CA VAL A 23 -5.48 9.59 -2.67
C VAL A 23 -5.91 8.97 -4.00
N LEU A 24 -4.97 8.72 -4.92
CA LEU A 24 -5.26 8.04 -6.19
C LEU A 24 -5.79 6.60 -5.99
N ALA A 25 -5.30 5.89 -4.97
CA ALA A 25 -5.77 4.56 -4.63
C ALA A 25 -7.21 4.57 -4.08
N PHE A 26 -7.60 5.61 -3.34
CA PHE A 26 -8.92 5.73 -2.74
C PHE A 26 -9.95 6.30 -3.70
N GLU A 27 -9.52 7.10 -4.68
CA GLU A 27 -10.39 7.61 -5.74
C GLU A 27 -10.82 6.46 -6.67
N GLN A 28 -12.09 6.07 -6.58
CA GLN A 28 -12.75 5.23 -7.57
C GLN A 28 -13.80 6.07 -8.32
N HIS A 29 -13.68 6.09 -9.66
CA HIS A 29 -14.69 6.63 -10.59
C HIS A 29 -15.14 8.08 -10.36
N GLY A 30 -14.26 8.95 -9.84
CA GLY A 30 -14.57 10.38 -9.65
C GLY A 30 -15.68 10.66 -8.64
N SER A 31 -16.08 9.66 -7.84
CA SER A 31 -17.00 9.82 -6.71
C SER A 31 -16.22 9.76 -5.40
N TYR A 32 -16.71 10.50 -4.39
CA TYR A 32 -16.10 10.60 -3.06
C TYR A 32 -15.66 9.22 -2.56
N SER A 33 -14.36 9.09 -2.26
CA SER A 33 -13.80 7.89 -1.65
C SER A 33 -14.53 7.64 -0.35
N ASN A 34 -15.09 6.43 -0.18
CA ASN A 34 -15.49 6.00 1.15
C ASN A 34 -14.27 6.14 2.09
N PRO A 35 -14.44 6.36 3.39
CA PRO A 35 -13.32 6.25 4.31
C PRO A 35 -12.88 4.78 4.41
N ALA A 36 -11.59 4.53 4.58
CA ALA A 36 -11.09 3.20 4.93
C ALA A 36 -11.59 2.81 6.32
N ALA A 37 -12.15 1.61 6.45
CA ALA A 37 -12.76 1.16 7.71
C ALA A 37 -11.84 0.25 8.52
N ALA A 38 -10.90 -0.43 7.86
CA ALA A 38 -10.09 -1.45 8.49
C ALA A 38 -8.73 -1.64 7.78
N TYR A 39 -7.85 -2.37 8.45
CA TYR A 39 -6.62 -2.86 7.85
C TYR A 39 -6.32 -4.29 8.32
N ARG A 40 -5.49 -5.00 7.58
CA ARG A 40 -4.95 -6.30 8.00
C ARG A 40 -3.46 -6.35 7.74
N MET A 41 -2.74 -7.07 8.60
CA MET A 41 -1.33 -7.34 8.43
C MET A 41 -1.16 -8.68 7.72
N THR A 42 -0.30 -8.68 6.71
CA THR A 42 0.15 -9.87 5.99
C THR A 42 1.66 -10.02 6.20
N PRO A 43 2.23 -11.20 5.94
CA PRO A 43 3.69 -11.36 5.98
C PRO A 43 4.43 -10.38 5.05
N GLN A 44 3.77 -9.88 4.01
CA GLN A 44 4.35 -8.98 3.01
C GLN A 44 4.09 -7.49 3.28
N GLY A 45 3.26 -7.15 4.27
CA GLY A 45 2.93 -5.76 4.59
C GLY A 45 1.49 -5.55 5.04
N MET A 46 0.97 -4.36 4.85
CA MET A 46 -0.35 -3.94 5.31
C MET A 46 -1.34 -3.91 4.15
N VAL A 47 -2.57 -4.36 4.36
CA VAL A 47 -3.68 -4.16 3.41
C VAL A 47 -4.72 -3.27 4.06
N ILE A 48 -5.21 -2.28 3.31
CA ILE A 48 -6.26 -1.37 3.76
C ILE A 48 -7.57 -1.78 3.08
N ASP A 49 -8.66 -1.83 3.86
CA ASP A 49 -9.94 -2.32 3.43
C ASP A 49 -11.06 -1.26 3.58
N TRP A 50 -12.00 -1.25 2.63
CA TRP A 50 -13.18 -0.38 2.67
C TRP A 50 -14.13 -0.76 3.79
N THR A 51 -14.19 -2.04 4.13
CA THR A 51 -15.14 -2.59 5.07
C THR A 51 -14.49 -3.67 5.93
N MET A 52 -14.95 -3.79 7.16
CA MET A 52 -14.60 -4.89 8.03
C MET A 52 -15.02 -6.23 7.43
N HIS A 53 -14.07 -7.15 7.31
CA HIS A 53 -14.31 -8.54 6.90
C HIS A 53 -13.16 -9.43 7.36
N GLY A 54 -13.42 -10.72 7.55
CA GLY A 54 -12.38 -11.70 7.86
C GLY A 54 -11.58 -11.35 9.13
N ASP A 55 -10.26 -11.29 8.98
CA ASP A 55 -9.25 -11.01 10.01
C ASP A 55 -8.84 -9.53 10.08
N ALA A 56 -9.56 -8.64 9.39
CA ALA A 56 -9.27 -7.21 9.42
C ALA A 56 -9.47 -6.62 10.83
N ILE A 57 -8.61 -5.67 11.17
CA ILE A 57 -8.63 -4.89 12.40
C ILE A 57 -9.32 -3.55 12.09
N PRO A 58 -10.39 -3.17 12.81
CA PRO A 58 -11.10 -1.93 12.55
C PRO A 58 -10.23 -0.74 12.93
N PHE A 59 -10.32 0.33 12.14
CA PHE A 59 -9.91 1.63 12.64
C PHE A 59 -10.93 2.15 13.66
N PRO A 60 -10.50 2.94 14.67
CA PRO A 60 -11.43 3.55 15.62
C PRO A 60 -12.49 4.44 14.97
N CYS A 61 -12.16 5.01 13.81
CA CYS A 61 -13.05 5.74 12.93
C CYS A 61 -12.62 5.54 11.47
N GLY A 62 -13.51 5.83 10.53
CA GLY A 62 -13.17 5.78 9.11
C GLY A 62 -12.04 6.77 8.78
N LEU A 63 -11.00 6.30 8.11
CA LEU A 63 -9.83 7.11 7.75
C LEU A 63 -9.95 7.66 6.32
N SER A 64 -9.61 8.93 6.16
CA SER A 64 -9.35 9.51 4.84
C SER A 64 -8.08 8.91 4.24
N ALA A 65 -7.88 9.07 2.92
CA ALA A 65 -6.65 8.65 2.26
C ALA A 65 -5.39 9.29 2.87
N ALA A 66 -5.47 10.57 3.25
CA ALA A 66 -4.35 11.29 3.85
C ALA A 66 -4.05 10.81 5.28
N ASP A 67 -5.08 10.55 6.09
CA ASP A 67 -4.88 10.02 7.44
C ASP A 67 -4.36 8.58 7.40
N ALA A 68 -4.87 7.77 6.47
CA ALA A 68 -4.34 6.44 6.20
C ALA A 68 -2.86 6.50 5.79
N ALA A 69 -2.46 7.46 4.95
CA ALA A 69 -1.07 7.63 4.53
C ALA A 69 -0.14 7.90 5.72
N ARG A 70 -0.57 8.74 6.66
CA ARG A 70 0.19 9.04 7.87
C ARG A 70 0.34 7.82 8.77
N LEU A 71 -0.74 7.06 8.96
CA LEU A 71 -0.70 5.81 9.73
C LEU A 71 0.28 4.80 9.09
N VAL A 72 0.17 4.59 7.78
CA VAL A 72 1.06 3.71 7.02
C VAL A 72 2.50 4.19 7.11
N TRP A 73 2.75 5.49 6.97
CA TRP A 73 4.09 6.06 7.08
C TRP A 73 4.69 5.85 8.46
N SER A 74 3.94 6.10 9.53
CA SER A 74 4.38 5.81 10.89
C SER A 74 4.67 4.32 11.08
N TRP A 75 3.85 3.44 10.51
CA TRP A 75 4.10 2.00 10.54
C TRP A 75 5.40 1.63 9.82
N LEU A 76 5.64 2.16 8.62
CA LEU A 76 6.85 1.93 7.80
C LEU A 76 8.13 2.39 8.53
N GLU A 77 8.11 3.59 9.10
CA GLU A 77 9.25 4.17 9.82
C GLU A 77 9.60 3.41 11.10
N LEU A 78 8.59 2.84 11.76
CA LEU A 78 8.77 2.05 12.98
C LEU A 78 9.13 0.58 12.72
N GLN A 79 9.16 0.11 11.46
CA GLN A 79 9.54 -1.27 11.16
C GLN A 79 11.03 -1.52 11.43
N PRO A 80 11.38 -2.43 12.36
CA PRO A 80 12.78 -2.74 12.65
C PRO A 80 13.46 -3.51 11.51
N THR A 81 12.69 -4.27 10.72
CA THR A 81 13.20 -5.29 9.78
C THR A 81 12.54 -5.16 8.41
N TRP A 82 12.93 -4.13 7.67
CA TRP A 82 12.52 -3.93 6.27
C TRP A 82 12.79 -5.13 5.36
N LYS A 83 13.79 -5.94 5.69
CA LYS A 83 14.17 -7.16 4.96
C LYS A 83 13.16 -8.30 5.09
N GLU A 84 12.35 -8.33 6.15
CA GLU A 84 11.37 -9.41 6.41
C GLU A 84 10.10 -9.24 5.58
N PHE A 85 9.79 -8.00 5.17
CA PHE A 85 8.58 -7.66 4.40
C PHE A 85 8.85 -7.47 2.90
N SER A 86 10.09 -7.72 2.44
CA SER A 86 10.48 -7.47 1.06
C SER A 86 9.77 -8.44 0.09
N PHE A 87 9.11 -7.87 -0.92
CA PHE A 87 8.72 -8.67 -2.09
C PHE A 87 9.95 -9.07 -2.88
N PRO A 88 10.02 -10.32 -3.36
CA PRO A 88 11.14 -10.75 -4.16
C PRO A 88 11.20 -10.02 -5.51
N GLY A 89 12.41 -9.83 -6.05
CA GLY A 89 12.68 -9.14 -7.31
C GLY A 89 13.09 -7.67 -7.17
N TRP A 90 12.46 -6.77 -7.94
CA TRP A 90 12.87 -5.36 -8.10
C TRP A 90 12.67 -4.46 -6.88
N THR A 91 12.25 -5.02 -5.75
CA THR A 91 12.05 -4.31 -4.47
C THR A 91 12.97 -4.82 -3.36
N GLU A 92 13.87 -5.74 -3.67
CA GLU A 92 14.85 -6.31 -2.74
C GLU A 92 16.06 -5.39 -2.52
N ASP A 93 16.73 -5.52 -1.38
CA ASP A 93 18.02 -4.88 -1.14
C ASP A 93 19.16 -5.66 -1.82
N ASN A 94 19.22 -5.59 -3.15
CA ASN A 94 20.27 -6.28 -3.92
C ASN A 94 21.46 -5.37 -4.20
N HIS A 95 22.62 -6.01 -4.35
CA HIS A 95 23.84 -5.33 -4.75
C HIS A 95 23.84 -5.00 -6.24
N HIS A 96 24.14 -3.75 -6.60
CA HIS A 96 24.25 -3.27 -7.99
C HIS A 96 25.18 -2.06 -8.07
N ASP A 97 25.47 -1.60 -9.29
CA ASP A 97 26.31 -0.43 -9.54
C ASP A 97 25.54 0.89 -9.34
N GLY A 98 25.08 1.09 -8.11
CA GLY A 98 24.24 2.20 -7.70
C GLY A 98 24.01 2.19 -6.20
N HIS A 99 22.87 2.71 -5.75
CA HIS A 99 22.48 2.64 -4.34
C HIS A 99 21.00 2.31 -4.17
N ASN A 100 20.67 1.74 -3.02
CA ASN A 100 19.29 1.47 -2.62
C ASN A 100 18.84 2.51 -1.61
N SER A 101 17.63 3.04 -1.79
CA SER A 101 16.93 3.80 -0.73
C SER A 101 15.75 3.01 -0.20
N LYS A 102 15.35 3.31 1.03
CA LYS A 102 14.11 2.80 1.61
C LYS A 102 12.92 3.55 1.00
N GLY A 103 11.89 2.80 0.62
CA GLY A 103 10.65 3.34 0.10
C GLY A 103 9.47 2.41 0.38
N TRP A 104 8.48 2.45 -0.49
CA TRP A 104 7.28 1.65 -0.33
C TRP A 104 6.73 1.28 -1.70
N ARG A 105 5.90 0.25 -1.72
CA ARG A 105 5.10 -0.16 -2.85
C ARG A 105 3.63 -0.16 -2.44
N VAL A 106 2.78 0.54 -3.18
CA VAL A 106 1.33 0.51 -3.05
C VAL A 106 0.77 -0.18 -4.29
N PHE A 107 -0.04 -1.21 -4.11
CA PHE A 107 -0.56 -1.97 -5.25
C PHE A 107 -1.93 -2.61 -4.99
N CYS A 108 -2.65 -2.88 -6.08
CA CYS A 108 -3.73 -3.86 -6.14
C CYS A 108 -3.48 -4.80 -7.34
N GLU A 109 -3.94 -6.03 -7.21
CA GLU A 109 -3.91 -7.06 -8.23
C GLU A 109 -5.04 -6.83 -9.26
N ASP A 110 -5.17 -7.76 -10.21
CA ASP A 110 -6.22 -7.71 -11.22
C ASP A 110 -7.61 -7.61 -10.57
N TRP A 111 -8.50 -6.86 -11.24
CA TRP A 111 -9.84 -6.51 -10.74
C TRP A 111 -9.86 -5.64 -9.48
N GLY A 112 -8.72 -5.03 -9.11
CA GLY A 112 -8.60 -4.22 -7.90
C GLY A 112 -8.57 -5.05 -6.63
N HIS A 113 -8.29 -6.35 -6.72
CA HIS A 113 -8.24 -7.23 -5.56
C HIS A 113 -6.91 -7.13 -4.85
N VAL A 114 -6.88 -7.58 -3.61
CA VAL A 114 -5.62 -7.84 -2.91
C VAL A 114 -5.69 -9.22 -2.29
N GLY A 115 -4.92 -10.18 -2.85
CA GLY A 115 -4.97 -11.57 -2.42
C GLY A 115 -6.35 -12.19 -2.65
N GLY A 116 -6.97 -11.87 -3.80
CA GLY A 116 -8.31 -12.36 -4.16
C GLY A 116 -9.49 -11.67 -3.45
N ASN A 117 -9.25 -10.59 -2.71
CA ASN A 117 -10.28 -9.90 -1.94
C ASN A 117 -10.79 -8.62 -2.60
N HIS A 118 -12.11 -8.53 -2.83
CA HIS A 118 -12.80 -7.39 -3.45
C HIS A 118 -13.06 -6.21 -2.50
N TYR A 119 -12.93 -6.40 -1.19
CA TYR A 119 -13.17 -5.35 -0.19
C TYR A 119 -11.90 -4.55 0.15
N SER A 120 -10.76 -4.97 -0.39
CA SER A 120 -9.49 -4.28 -0.22
C SER A 120 -9.38 -3.08 -1.16
N ILE A 121 -8.78 -2.02 -0.64
CA ILE A 121 -8.45 -0.82 -1.41
C ILE A 121 -7.12 -1.05 -2.12
N VAL A 122 -6.08 -1.31 -1.32
CA VAL A 122 -4.69 -1.51 -1.75
C VAL A 122 -3.90 -2.27 -0.69
N ALA A 123 -2.90 -3.00 -1.14
CA ALA A 123 -1.77 -3.46 -0.33
C ALA A 123 -0.65 -2.43 -0.31
N ILE A 124 0.06 -2.37 0.80
CA ILE A 124 1.24 -1.56 1.02
C ILE A 124 2.35 -2.44 1.59
N ALA A 125 3.53 -2.36 0.98
CA ALA A 125 4.70 -3.11 1.42
C ALA A 125 5.94 -2.21 1.49
N PRO A 126 6.85 -2.43 2.46
CA PRO A 126 8.19 -1.88 2.41
C PRO A 126 8.90 -2.32 1.12
N ALA A 127 9.65 -1.42 0.50
CA ALA A 127 10.40 -1.71 -0.70
C ALA A 127 11.74 -0.98 -0.71
N TYR A 128 12.74 -1.57 -1.35
CA TYR A 128 13.98 -0.89 -1.71
C TYR A 128 13.87 -0.32 -3.12
N LEU A 129 14.17 0.97 -3.25
CA LEU A 129 14.21 1.66 -4.55
C LEU A 129 15.64 1.63 -5.08
N TRP A 130 15.81 1.10 -6.28
CA TRP A 130 17.12 1.01 -6.92
C TRP A 130 17.39 2.26 -7.72
N HIS A 131 18.47 2.95 -7.38
CA HIS A 131 18.95 4.12 -8.11
C HIS A 131 20.19 3.72 -8.89
N GLY A 132 20.11 3.80 -10.21
CA GLY A 132 21.29 3.66 -11.07
C GLY A 132 22.29 4.80 -10.86
N LYS A 133 23.49 4.59 -11.37
CA LYS A 133 24.49 5.66 -11.55
C LYS A 133 24.10 6.65 -12.65
#